data_AF-A0A9C9W6F7-F1
#
_entry.id   AF-A0A9C9W6F7-F1
#
_cell.length_a   1.000
_cell.length_b   1.000
_cell.length_c   1.000
_cell.angle_alpha   90.00
_cell.angle_beta   90.00
_cell.angle_gamma   90.00
#
_symmetry.space_group_name_H-M   'P 1'
#
loop_
_entity.id
_entity.type
_entity.pdbx_description
1 polymer ?
#
loop_
_entity_poly.entity_id
_entity_poly.type
_entity_poly.pdbx_seq_one_letter_code
_entity_poly.pdbx_strand_id
1 'polypeptide(L)'
;MLSRLLSGCEPSLASWFADPLPRAQAKAWLARIRRQRHSGHAFSHCAAVAELIAGYWADQQVEPGFANLAATLAQAEQRALPLLCYGQLLLARRRRAAWEWLQPGFELAAPSLEPQDYFRLLRRHECLRALPLGDQAMEPASLHSLLREARVIRRLQGGREPRRPLDRNHVDTLG
;
A
#
# COMPACT_ATOMS: atom_id res chain seq x y z
N MET A 1 8.50 9.00 -8.86
CA MET A 1 8.48 7.62 -8.36
C MET A 1 8.90 6.62 -9.43
N LEU A 2 8.12 6.43 -10.51
CA LEU A 2 8.48 5.49 -11.59
C LEU A 2 9.88 5.74 -12.17
N SER A 3 10.26 6.99 -12.34
CA SER A 3 11.64 7.37 -12.73
C SER A 3 12.71 6.80 -11.79
N ARG A 4 12.50 6.85 -10.46
CA ARG A 4 13.46 6.32 -9.47
C ARG A 4 13.59 4.80 -9.57
N LEU A 5 12.48 4.09 -9.75
CA LEU A 5 12.48 2.64 -9.94
C LEU A 5 13.24 2.24 -11.22
N LEU A 6 13.11 3.03 -12.27
CA LEU A 6 13.80 2.78 -13.55
C LEU A 6 15.27 3.21 -13.53
N SER A 7 15.66 4.11 -12.64
CA SER A 7 17.06 4.51 -12.44
C SER A 7 17.90 3.45 -11.68
N GLY A 8 17.30 2.35 -11.23
CA GLY A 8 17.99 1.31 -10.46
C GLY A 8 18.29 1.70 -9.02
N CYS A 9 17.80 2.85 -8.55
CA CYS A 9 17.87 3.22 -7.14
C CYS A 9 16.92 2.33 -6.34
N GLU A 10 17.43 1.65 -5.31
CA GLU A 10 16.59 0.88 -4.40
C GLU A 10 15.60 1.81 -3.69
N PRO A 11 14.28 1.58 -3.84
CA PRO A 11 13.28 2.39 -3.19
C PRO A 11 13.13 1.94 -1.72
N SER A 12 12.91 2.89 -0.80
CA SER A 12 12.54 2.51 0.57
C SER A 12 11.22 1.73 0.56
N LEU A 13 11.21 0.55 1.18
CA LEU A 13 10.02 -0.31 1.32
C LEU A 13 8.88 0.36 2.10
N ALA A 14 9.19 1.36 2.93
CA ALA A 14 8.18 2.16 3.62
C ALA A 14 7.54 3.25 2.73
N SER A 15 8.00 3.44 1.50
CA SER A 15 7.42 4.39 0.54
C SER A 15 6.00 4.01 0.15
N TRP A 16 5.28 4.97 -0.41
CA TRP A 16 3.99 4.75 -1.05
C TRP A 16 4.16 4.74 -2.56
N PHE A 17 3.68 3.69 -3.23
CA PHE A 17 3.86 3.45 -4.64
C PHE A 17 2.59 3.58 -5.48
N ALA A 18 1.46 3.85 -4.82
CA ALA A 18 0.13 3.76 -5.42
C ALA A 18 -0.56 5.13 -5.50
N ASP A 19 0.20 6.22 -5.66
CA ASP A 19 -0.45 7.49 -5.99
C ASP A 19 -1.06 7.40 -7.40
N PRO A 20 -2.33 7.81 -7.57
CA PRO A 20 -3.03 7.71 -8.85
C PRO A 20 -2.26 8.38 -9.99
N LEU A 21 -2.09 7.64 -11.07
CA LEU A 21 -1.48 8.14 -12.30
C LEU A 21 -2.56 8.28 -13.37
N PRO A 22 -2.65 9.42 -14.08
CA PRO A 22 -3.60 9.55 -15.18
C PRO A 22 -3.35 8.48 -16.24
N ARG A 23 -4.42 7.86 -16.74
CA ARG A 23 -4.35 6.70 -17.65
C ARG A 23 -3.46 6.95 -18.88
N ALA A 24 -3.51 8.15 -19.46
CA ALA A 24 -2.67 8.53 -20.60
C ALA A 24 -1.17 8.51 -20.24
N GLN A 25 -0.82 9.02 -19.06
CA GLN A 25 0.55 9.00 -18.55
C GLN A 25 0.99 7.56 -18.22
N ALA A 26 0.11 6.77 -17.62
CA ALA A 26 0.37 5.35 -17.32
C ALA A 26 0.69 4.55 -18.59
N LYS A 27 -0.09 4.74 -19.66
CA LYS A 27 0.18 4.12 -20.97
C LYS A 27 1.51 4.56 -21.56
N ALA A 28 1.84 5.86 -21.48
CA ALA A 28 3.12 6.38 -21.97
C ALA A 28 4.32 5.79 -21.22
N TRP A 29 4.23 5.71 -19.88
CA TRP A 29 5.23 5.04 -19.05
C TRP A 29 5.39 3.58 -19.42
N LEU A 30 4.28 2.85 -19.54
CA LEU A 30 4.31 1.44 -19.88
C LEU A 30 4.97 1.18 -21.25
N ALA A 31 4.65 2.00 -22.26
CA ALA A 31 5.30 1.92 -23.57
C ALA A 31 6.81 2.20 -23.50
N ARG A 32 7.25 3.12 -22.63
CA ARG A 32 8.67 3.38 -22.39
C ARG A 32 9.35 2.19 -21.71
N ILE A 33 8.75 1.63 -20.66
CA ILE A 33 9.31 0.49 -19.91
C ILE A 33 9.46 -0.74 -20.81
N ARG A 34 8.44 -1.04 -21.63
CA ARG A 34 8.50 -2.16 -22.58
C ARG A 34 9.58 -2.00 -23.65
N ARG A 35 9.77 -0.78 -24.17
CA ARG A 35 10.88 -0.49 -25.08
C ARG A 35 12.25 -0.74 -24.44
N GLN A 36 12.42 -0.33 -23.18
CA GLN A 36 13.66 -0.59 -22.43
C GLN A 36 13.89 -2.08 -22.16
N ARG A 37 12.83 -2.87 -21.94
CA ARG A 37 12.94 -4.32 -21.81
C ARG A 37 13.41 -4.98 -23.11
N HIS A 38 12.86 -4.55 -24.25
CA HIS A 38 13.23 -5.11 -25.55
C HIS A 38 14.61 -4.69 -26.05
N SER A 39 15.22 -3.65 -25.48
CA SER A 39 16.57 -3.22 -25.87
C SER A 39 17.70 -4.06 -25.24
N GLY A 40 17.39 -5.21 -24.64
CA GLY A 40 18.38 -6.17 -24.14
C GLY A 40 19.09 -5.76 -22.84
N HIS A 41 18.66 -4.67 -22.19
CA HIS A 41 19.19 -4.30 -20.89
C HIS A 41 18.67 -5.24 -19.80
N ALA A 42 19.55 -5.56 -18.83
CA ALA A 42 19.17 -6.34 -17.65
C ALA A 42 17.95 -5.69 -16.97
N PHE A 43 16.85 -6.44 -16.91
CA PHE A 43 15.59 -5.93 -16.42
C PHE A 43 15.48 -6.18 -14.92
N SER A 44 15.65 -5.12 -14.11
CA SER A 44 15.64 -5.24 -12.66
C SER A 44 14.25 -5.54 -12.09
N HIS A 45 14.19 -6.12 -10.90
CA HIS A 45 12.93 -6.31 -10.18
C HIS A 45 12.21 -4.97 -9.90
N CYS A 46 12.97 -3.88 -9.68
CA CYS A 46 12.43 -2.53 -9.57
C CYS A 46 11.75 -2.07 -10.87
N ALA A 47 12.32 -2.39 -12.04
CA ALA A 47 11.69 -2.10 -13.33
C ALA A 47 10.41 -2.94 -13.53
N ALA A 48 10.37 -4.19 -13.01
CA ALA A 48 9.16 -5.01 -13.02
C ALA A 48 8.05 -4.41 -12.16
N VAL A 49 8.40 -3.88 -10.97
CA VAL A 49 7.47 -3.14 -10.12
C VAL A 49 6.99 -1.85 -10.79
N ALA A 50 7.88 -1.12 -11.48
CA ALA A 50 7.47 0.06 -12.27
C ALA A 50 6.48 -0.31 -13.38
N GLU A 51 6.68 -1.45 -14.05
CA GLU A 51 5.73 -1.95 -15.05
C GLU A 51 4.38 -2.32 -14.41
N LEU A 52 4.38 -3.02 -13.27
CA LEU A 52 3.19 -3.36 -12.51
C LEU A 52 2.34 -2.12 -12.19
N ILE A 53 2.97 -1.07 -11.67
CA ILE A 53 2.30 0.20 -11.34
C ILE A 53 1.72 0.86 -12.59
N ALA A 54 2.52 0.98 -13.65
CA ALA A 54 2.08 1.61 -14.89
C ALA A 54 0.96 0.81 -15.57
N GLY A 55 1.04 -0.52 -15.54
CA GLY A 55 0.02 -1.44 -16.04
C GLY A 55 -1.29 -1.29 -15.28
N TYR A 56 -1.25 -1.24 -13.95
CA TYR A 56 -2.42 -1.09 -13.10
C TYR A 56 -3.20 0.20 -13.42
N TRP A 57 -2.49 1.34 -13.48
CA TRP A 57 -3.11 2.63 -13.80
C TRP A 57 -3.48 2.80 -15.28
N ALA A 58 -2.98 1.92 -16.15
CA ALA A 58 -3.38 1.87 -17.56
C ALA A 58 -4.65 1.02 -17.80
N ASP A 59 -5.22 0.43 -16.74
CA ASP A 59 -6.29 -0.58 -16.76
C ASP A 59 -5.89 -1.87 -17.50
N GLN A 60 -4.63 -2.31 -17.36
CA GLN A 60 -4.21 -3.63 -17.83
C GLN A 60 -4.39 -4.69 -16.75
N GLN A 61 -4.58 -5.93 -17.17
CA GLN A 61 -4.52 -7.09 -16.28
C GLN A 61 -3.07 -7.26 -15.82
N VAL A 62 -2.83 -7.09 -14.52
CA VAL A 62 -1.47 -7.12 -13.95
C VAL A 62 -1.25 -8.29 -13.01
N GLU A 63 -2.33 -8.97 -12.61
CA GLU A 63 -2.35 -10.09 -11.69
C GLU A 63 -1.40 -11.22 -12.13
N PRO A 64 -1.37 -11.66 -13.41
CA PRO A 64 -0.42 -12.69 -13.83
C PRO A 64 1.04 -12.22 -13.74
N GLY A 65 1.31 -10.96 -14.10
CA GLY A 65 2.65 -10.37 -14.03
C GLY A 65 3.13 -10.22 -12.59
N PHE A 66 2.24 -9.78 -11.70
CA PHE A 66 2.47 -9.71 -10.26
C PHE A 66 2.76 -11.10 -9.67
N ALA A 67 1.93 -12.11 -9.96
CA ALA A 67 2.11 -13.46 -9.44
C ALA A 67 3.45 -14.06 -9.86
N ASN A 68 3.82 -13.90 -11.13
CA ASN A 68 5.13 -14.33 -11.63
C ASN A 68 6.28 -13.58 -10.94
N LEU A 69 6.17 -12.26 -10.78
CA LEU A 69 7.18 -11.45 -10.08
C LEU A 69 7.35 -11.88 -8.62
N ALA A 70 6.25 -12.10 -7.89
CA ALA A 70 6.28 -12.51 -6.50
C ALA A 70 6.83 -13.94 -6.29
N ALA A 71 6.67 -14.82 -7.30
CA ALA A 71 7.13 -16.21 -7.27
C ALA A 71 8.60 -16.39 -7.70
N THR A 72 9.13 -15.51 -8.55
CA THR A 72 10.47 -15.65 -9.14
C THR A 72 11.58 -15.00 -8.31
N LEU A 73 11.25 -14.06 -7.42
CA LEU A 73 12.22 -13.41 -6.54
C LEU A 73 12.57 -14.33 -5.36
N ALA A 74 13.86 -14.65 -5.20
CA ALA A 74 14.32 -15.56 -4.16
C ALA A 74 14.46 -14.89 -2.79
N GLN A 75 14.90 -13.62 -2.76
CA GLN A 75 15.18 -12.91 -1.51
C GLN A 75 13.91 -12.31 -0.92
N ALA A 76 13.73 -12.48 0.40
CA ALA A 76 12.55 -12.00 1.14
C ALA A 76 12.32 -10.49 0.94
N GLU A 77 13.38 -9.69 1.03
CA GLU A 77 13.32 -8.24 0.84
C GLU A 77 12.87 -7.84 -0.57
N GLN A 78 13.39 -8.52 -1.60
CA GLN A 78 12.99 -8.30 -2.98
C GLN A 78 11.52 -8.68 -3.21
N ARG A 79 11.03 -9.74 -2.55
CA ARG A 79 9.62 -10.15 -2.59
C ARG A 79 8.70 -9.18 -1.85
N ALA A 80 9.20 -8.49 -0.83
CA ALA A 80 8.41 -7.53 -0.06
C ALA A 80 7.91 -6.37 -0.94
N LEU A 81 8.77 -5.84 -1.81
CA LEU A 81 8.44 -4.69 -2.66
C LEU A 81 7.20 -4.90 -3.57
N PRO A 82 7.10 -5.96 -4.41
CA PRO A 82 5.92 -6.17 -5.25
C PRO A 82 4.66 -6.46 -4.43
N LEU A 83 4.76 -7.14 -3.28
CA LEU A 83 3.62 -7.39 -2.39
C LEU A 83 3.07 -6.10 -1.79
N LEU A 84 3.96 -5.28 -1.22
CA LEU A 84 3.61 -3.96 -0.69
C LEU A 84 3.04 -3.07 -1.80
N CYS A 85 3.69 -3.02 -2.95
CA CYS A 85 3.23 -2.22 -4.08
C CYS A 85 1.83 -2.64 -4.56
N TYR A 86 1.61 -3.94 -4.77
CA TYR A 86 0.33 -4.44 -5.25
C TYR A 86 -0.79 -4.21 -4.23
N GLY A 87 -0.53 -4.49 -2.95
CA GLY A 87 -1.46 -4.18 -1.88
C GLY A 87 -1.81 -2.69 -1.79
N GLN A 88 -0.83 -1.80 -1.98
CA GLN A 88 -1.06 -0.35 -2.01
C GLN A 88 -1.92 0.06 -3.21
N LEU A 89 -1.72 -0.51 -4.41
CA LEU A 89 -2.53 -0.25 -5.60
C LEU A 89 -3.99 -0.64 -5.38
N LEU A 90 -4.22 -1.83 -4.81
CA LEU A 90 -5.55 -2.28 -4.42
C LEU A 90 -6.19 -1.34 -3.38
N LEU A 91 -5.41 -0.89 -2.39
CA LEU A 91 -5.88 0.01 -1.35
C LEU A 91 -6.20 1.41 -1.89
N ALA A 92 -5.45 1.89 -2.90
CA ALA A 92 -5.73 3.14 -3.61
C ALA A 92 -7.10 3.13 -4.29
N ARG A 93 -7.63 1.94 -4.65
CA ARG A 93 -9.00 1.73 -5.13
C ARG A 93 -9.92 1.10 -4.07
N ARG A 94 -9.53 1.14 -2.80
CA ARG A 94 -10.30 0.67 -1.62
C ARG A 94 -10.75 -0.79 -1.69
N ARG A 95 -9.96 -1.64 -2.33
CA ARG A 95 -10.25 -3.08 -2.40
C ARG A 95 -9.83 -3.78 -1.11
N ARG A 96 -10.70 -4.60 -0.55
CA ARG A 96 -10.45 -5.38 0.68
C ARG A 96 -9.26 -6.32 0.55
N ALA A 97 -9.13 -6.93 -0.63
CA ALA A 97 -8.01 -7.81 -0.99
C ALA A 97 -6.63 -7.15 -0.84
N ALA A 98 -6.53 -5.82 -0.70
CA ALA A 98 -5.28 -5.14 -0.41
C ALA A 98 -4.53 -5.75 0.80
N TRP A 99 -5.25 -6.12 1.87
CA TRP A 99 -4.63 -6.64 3.10
C TRP A 99 -4.02 -8.02 2.94
N GLU A 100 -4.49 -8.82 1.98
CA GLU A 100 -3.91 -10.13 1.63
C GLU A 100 -2.45 -9.98 1.15
N TRP A 101 -2.09 -8.81 0.64
CA TRP A 101 -0.76 -8.53 0.10
C TRP A 101 0.05 -7.58 0.98
N LEU A 102 -0.59 -6.59 1.61
CA LEU A 102 0.08 -5.65 2.51
C LEU A 102 0.63 -6.32 3.76
N GLN A 103 -0.08 -7.30 4.32
CA GLN A 103 0.33 -7.97 5.56
C GLN A 103 1.58 -8.85 5.33
N PRO A 104 1.60 -9.80 4.37
CA PRO A 104 2.82 -10.56 4.08
C PRO A 104 3.96 -9.68 3.56
N GLY A 105 3.65 -8.64 2.77
CA GLY A 105 4.65 -7.68 2.30
C GLY A 105 5.32 -6.92 3.45
N PHE A 106 4.56 -6.55 4.49
CA PHE A 106 5.11 -5.92 5.69
C PHE A 106 5.97 -6.89 6.50
N GLU A 107 5.51 -8.13 6.69
CA GLU A 107 6.25 -9.16 7.42
C GLU A 107 7.59 -9.48 6.76
N LEU A 108 7.64 -9.54 5.43
CA LEU A 108 8.87 -9.75 4.68
C LEU A 108 9.79 -8.52 4.70
N ALA A 109 9.24 -7.30 4.75
CA ALA A 109 10.03 -6.08 4.82
C ALA A 109 10.61 -5.84 6.21
N ALA A 110 9.88 -6.18 7.27
CA ALA A 110 10.16 -5.78 8.65
C ALA A 110 11.62 -6.00 9.10
N PRO A 111 12.29 -7.12 8.78
CA PRO A 111 13.68 -7.34 9.20
C PRO A 111 14.69 -6.40 8.55
N SER A 112 14.41 -5.88 7.35
CA SER A 112 15.30 -4.98 6.58
C SER A 112 14.97 -3.51 6.77
N LEU A 113 13.91 -3.16 7.52
CA LEU A 113 13.51 -1.78 7.73
C LEU A 113 14.30 -1.13 8.86
N GLU A 114 14.85 0.05 8.58
CA GLU A 114 15.29 0.97 9.63
C GLU A 114 14.13 1.25 10.62
N PRO A 115 14.39 1.45 11.93
CA PRO A 115 13.34 1.61 12.93
C PRO A 115 12.32 2.72 12.58
N GLN A 116 12.79 3.84 12.03
CA GLN A 116 11.91 4.93 11.61
C GLN A 116 10.96 4.50 10.48
N ASP A 117 11.45 3.72 9.53
CA ASP A 117 10.70 3.22 8.39
C ASP A 117 9.71 2.13 8.80
N TYR A 118 10.10 1.25 9.71
CA TYR A 118 9.23 0.27 10.34
C TYR A 118 8.01 0.95 10.98
N PHE A 119 8.22 1.91 11.88
CA PHE A 119 7.11 2.59 12.57
C PHE A 119 6.27 3.44 11.62
N ARG A 120 6.89 4.07 10.61
CA ARG A 120 6.18 4.81 9.58
C ARG A 120 5.21 3.90 8.82
N LEU A 121 5.67 2.72 8.42
CA LEU A 121 4.86 1.74 7.68
C LEU A 121 3.75 1.15 8.57
N LEU A 122 4.09 0.74 9.79
CA LEU A 122 3.15 0.21 10.77
C LEU A 122 2.01 1.20 11.05
N ARG A 123 2.34 2.45 11.44
CA ARG A 123 1.34 3.48 11.75
C ARG A 123 0.46 3.81 10.54
N ARG A 124 1.04 3.80 9.33
CA ARG A 124 0.28 3.98 8.10
C ARG A 124 -0.73 2.85 7.92
N HIS A 125 -0.32 1.59 8.05
CA HIS A 125 -1.22 0.44 7.94
C HIS A 125 -2.33 0.48 9.01
N GLU A 126 -1.98 0.70 10.28
CA GLU A 126 -2.95 0.84 11.36
C GLU A 126 -3.96 1.97 11.12
N CYS A 127 -3.50 3.11 10.59
CA CYS A 127 -4.40 4.20 10.23
C CYS A 127 -5.36 3.77 9.11
N LEU A 128 -4.85 3.17 8.04
CA LEU A 128 -5.63 2.80 6.86
C LEU A 128 -6.61 1.65 7.11
N ARG A 129 -6.42 0.83 8.15
CA ARG A 129 -7.37 -0.22 8.56
C ARG A 129 -8.77 0.31 8.91
N ALA A 130 -8.90 1.60 9.24
CA ALA A 130 -10.19 2.21 9.53
C ALA A 130 -11.03 2.52 8.27
N LEU A 131 -10.45 2.43 7.07
CA LEU A 131 -11.18 2.72 5.83
C LEU A 131 -12.26 1.68 5.54
N PRO A 132 -13.42 2.08 5.01
CA PRO A 132 -14.38 1.14 4.46
C PRO A 132 -13.81 0.56 3.15
N LEU A 133 -13.59 -0.75 3.13
CA LEU A 133 -13.10 -1.47 1.96
C LEU A 133 -14.14 -2.45 1.44
N GLY A 134 -14.25 -2.55 0.11
CA GLY A 134 -15.16 -3.44 -0.59
C GLY A 134 -14.44 -4.36 -1.58
N ASP A 135 -15.21 -5.23 -2.24
CA ASP A 135 -14.65 -6.15 -3.25
C ASP A 135 -14.51 -5.47 -4.62
N GLN A 136 -15.38 -4.50 -4.89
CA GLN A 136 -15.36 -3.68 -6.10
C GLN A 136 -14.38 -2.51 -5.98
N ALA A 137 -13.69 -2.20 -7.08
CA ALA A 137 -12.79 -1.06 -7.16
C ALA A 137 -13.57 0.25 -7.12
N MET A 138 -13.14 1.16 -6.24
CA MET A 138 -13.64 2.54 -6.19
C MET A 138 -12.74 3.49 -6.99
N GLU A 139 -13.16 4.76 -7.05
CA GLU A 139 -12.34 5.83 -7.60
C GLU A 139 -10.95 5.88 -6.92
N PRO A 140 -9.88 6.04 -7.71
CA PRO A 140 -8.52 6.13 -7.18
C PRO A 140 -8.35 7.27 -6.18
N ALA A 141 -7.67 7.00 -5.07
CA ALA A 141 -7.34 8.00 -4.06
C ALA A 141 -5.84 8.00 -3.75
N SER A 142 -5.27 9.20 -3.56
CA SER A 142 -3.90 9.37 -3.09
C SER A 142 -3.75 8.95 -1.63
N LEU A 143 -2.50 8.67 -1.20
CA LEU A 143 -2.24 8.33 0.21
C LEU A 143 -2.75 9.41 1.16
N HIS A 144 -2.54 10.68 0.81
CA HIS A 144 -2.98 11.80 1.64
C HIS A 144 -4.50 11.77 1.87
N SER A 145 -5.28 11.57 0.80
CA SER A 145 -6.74 11.50 0.88
C SER A 145 -7.20 10.31 1.72
N LEU A 146 -6.58 9.14 1.52
CA LEU A 146 -6.88 7.93 2.28
C LEU A 146 -6.57 8.11 3.78
N LEU A 147 -5.41 8.65 4.13
CA LEU A 147 -5.03 8.91 5.53
C LEU A 147 -5.95 9.93 6.18
N ARG A 148 -6.34 10.99 5.45
CA ARG A 148 -7.26 12.01 5.94
C ARG A 148 -8.60 11.40 6.30
N GLU A 149 -9.18 10.62 5.38
CA GLU A 149 -10.46 9.96 5.61
C GLU A 149 -10.39 8.94 6.75
N ALA A 150 -9.36 8.10 6.77
CA ALA A 150 -9.20 7.10 7.81
C ALA A 150 -9.09 7.74 9.21
N ARG A 151 -8.41 8.89 9.33
CA ARG A 151 -8.33 9.66 10.58
C ARG A 151 -9.69 10.23 10.99
N VAL A 152 -10.49 10.73 10.04
CA VAL A 152 -11.85 11.20 10.31
C VAL A 152 -12.72 10.06 10.85
N ILE A 153 -12.69 8.90 10.18
CA ILE A 153 -13.45 7.71 10.61
C ILE A 153 -13.03 7.28 12.03
N ARG A 154 -11.73 7.19 12.31
CA ARG A 154 -11.22 6.85 13.64
C ARG A 154 -11.70 7.83 14.73
N ARG A 155 -11.75 9.13 14.43
CA ARG A 155 -12.27 10.14 15.37
C ARG A 155 -13.76 9.97 15.63
N LEU A 156 -14.55 9.67 14.60
CA LEU A 156 -15.99 9.41 14.74
C LEU A 156 -16.28 8.11 15.51
N GLN A 157 -15.43 7.09 15.36
CA GLN A 157 -15.51 5.84 16.12
C GLN A 157 -15.08 6.01 17.58
N GLY A 158 -14.01 6.77 17.84
CA GLY A 158 -13.55 7.10 19.19
C GLY A 158 -14.45 8.06 19.97
N GLY A 159 -15.33 8.80 19.29
CA GLY A 159 -16.40 9.61 19.92
C GLY A 159 -17.65 8.82 20.30
N ARG A 160 -17.71 7.52 19.98
CA ARG A 160 -18.81 6.60 20.29
C ARG A 160 -18.47 5.63 21.42
N GLU A 161 -17.56 5.98 22.32
CA GLU A 161 -17.55 5.29 23.61
C GLU A 161 -18.86 5.62 24.34
N PRO A 162 -19.70 4.63 24.70
CA PRO A 162 -20.77 4.90 25.64
C PRO A 162 -20.08 5.38 26.91
N ARG A 163 -20.33 6.64 27.30
CA ARG A 163 -20.03 7.11 28.64
C ARG A 163 -20.60 6.04 29.59
N ARG A 164 -19.73 5.24 30.21
CA ARG A 164 -20.15 4.40 31.34
C ARG A 164 -20.94 5.32 32.27
N PRO A 165 -22.17 4.98 32.66
CA PRO A 165 -22.81 5.70 33.74
C PRO A 165 -21.83 5.62 34.91
N LEU A 166 -21.43 6.79 35.43
CA LEU A 166 -20.83 6.84 36.75
C LEU A 166 -21.86 6.23 37.69
N ASP A 167 -21.61 5.00 38.11
CA ASP A 167 -22.31 4.36 39.20
C ASP A 167 -21.97 5.15 40.47
N ARG A 168 -22.73 6.22 40.70
CA ARG A 168 -22.76 6.96 41.96
C ARG A 168 -23.54 6.11 42.97
N ASN A 169 -22.93 5.01 43.40
CA ASN A 169 -23.24 4.44 44.70
C ASN A 169 -22.37 5.15 45.74
N HIS A 170 -22.81 6.37 46.07
CA HIS A 170 -22.39 7.06 47.28
C HIS A 170 -23.18 6.43 48.43
N VAL A 171 -22.57 5.46 49.11
CA VAL A 171 -23.09 4.96 50.38
C VAL A 171 -22.39 5.77 51.47
N ASP A 172 -23.07 6.83 51.90
CA ASP A 172 -22.89 7.41 53.22
C ASP A 172 -23.22 6.34 54.25
N THR A 173 -22.24 5.94 55.05
CA THR A 173 -22.50 5.35 56.37
C THR A 173 -21.55 5.98 57.37
N LEU A 174 -22.12 6.89 58.16
CA LEU A 174 -21.59 7.31 59.45
C LEU A 174 -21.52 6.10 60.38
N GLY A 175 -20.37 5.92 61.02
CA GLY A 175 -20.11 4.97 62.10
C GLY A 175 -18.80 5.35 62.78
#